data_AF-D3AUV1-F1
#
_entry.id   AF-D3AUV1-F1
#
_cell.length_a   1.000
_cell.length_b   1.000
_cell.length_c   1.000
_cell.angle_alpha   90.00
_cell.angle_beta   90.00
_cell.angle_gamma   90.00
#
_symmetry.space_group_name_H-M   'P 1'
#
loop_
_entity.id
_entity.type
_entity.pdbx_description
1 polymer ?
#
loop_
_entity_poly.entity_id
_entity_poly.type
_entity_poly.pdbx_seq_one_letter_code
_entity_poly.pdbx_strand_id
1 'polypeptide(L)'
;IEPGQGPKLIFVTLPNVFNNMAGGRLVGTLFFLFMSFAAVSTVIAVFQNIVSFATDLTGCTIKKAVMCNAAAIILLSLPCVLGFNLWSGFMPFGEGSNVLDLEDFIISNNLLPLGSLIYLAFCTTRYGWGFENFMKEANEGKGIRFPRWVRGYVTFVLPVIVLFIFIQGYIAKF
;
A
#
# COMPACT_ATOMS: atom_id res chain seq x y z
N ILE A 1 9.55 -19.04 -17.54
CA ILE A 1 9.25 -18.33 -16.28
C ILE A 1 7.83 -17.83 -16.42
N GLU A 2 6.86 -18.45 -15.75
CA GLU A 2 5.47 -17.98 -15.83
C GLU A 2 5.35 -16.69 -14.99
N PRO A 3 4.91 -15.56 -15.58
CA PRO A 3 4.90 -14.25 -14.93
C PRO A 3 3.80 -14.07 -13.84
N GLY A 4 3.21 -15.15 -13.33
CA GLY A 4 2.04 -15.12 -12.44
C GLY A 4 2.25 -15.49 -10.96
N GLN A 5 3.49 -15.77 -10.50
CA GLN A 5 3.70 -16.32 -9.13
C GLN A 5 3.79 -15.30 -7.98
N GLY A 6 3.30 -14.07 -8.18
CA GLY A 6 3.17 -13.10 -7.09
C GLY A 6 4.50 -12.80 -6.35
N PRO A 7 4.49 -12.58 -5.02
CA PRO A 7 5.67 -12.16 -4.26
C PRO A 7 6.87 -13.13 -4.32
N LYS A 8 6.60 -14.42 -4.54
CA LYS A 8 7.63 -15.46 -4.67
C LYS A 8 8.49 -15.27 -5.91
N LEU A 9 7.97 -14.56 -6.93
CA LEU A 9 8.66 -14.35 -8.19
C LEU A 9 9.98 -13.59 -8.00
N ILE A 10 10.01 -12.57 -7.15
CA ILE A 10 11.24 -11.78 -6.89
C ILE A 10 12.32 -12.67 -6.26
N PHE A 11 11.93 -13.56 -5.34
CA PHE A 11 12.85 -14.44 -4.64
C PHE A 11 13.30 -15.66 -5.45
N VAL A 12 12.65 -15.96 -6.57
CA VAL A 12 13.02 -17.07 -7.47
C VAL A 12 13.70 -16.57 -8.74
N THR A 13 13.17 -15.50 -9.33
CA THR A 13 13.65 -15.00 -10.62
C THR A 13 14.91 -14.15 -10.47
N LEU A 14 15.01 -13.27 -9.47
CA LEU A 14 16.20 -12.43 -9.32
C LEU A 14 17.46 -13.24 -8.97
N PRO A 15 17.43 -14.22 -8.04
CA PRO A 15 18.61 -15.07 -7.82
C PRO A 15 19.01 -15.85 -9.07
N ASN A 16 18.04 -16.29 -9.90
CA ASN A 16 18.32 -16.97 -11.15
C ASN A 16 19.01 -16.03 -12.16
N VAL A 17 18.54 -14.79 -12.27
CA VAL A 17 19.19 -13.76 -13.09
C VAL A 17 20.62 -13.48 -12.59
N PHE A 18 20.81 -13.32 -11.27
CA PHE A 18 22.13 -13.10 -10.70
C PHE A 18 23.07 -14.30 -10.91
N ASN A 19 22.59 -15.54 -10.87
CA ASN A 19 23.42 -16.71 -11.16
C ASN A 19 23.94 -16.74 -12.61
N ASN A 20 23.21 -16.16 -13.56
CA ASN A 20 23.63 -16.06 -14.96
C ASN A 20 24.55 -14.85 -15.24
N MET A 21 24.76 -13.97 -14.24
CA MET A 21 25.65 -12.80 -14.36
C MET A 21 27.04 -13.10 -13.80
N ALA A 22 28.09 -12.68 -14.51
CA ALA A 22 29.45 -12.71 -13.98
C ALA A 22 29.55 -11.82 -12.72
N GLY A 23 29.93 -12.41 -11.58
CA GLY A 23 29.97 -11.69 -10.29
C GLY A 23 28.61 -11.49 -9.61
N GLY A 24 27.56 -12.20 -10.05
CA GLY A 24 26.20 -12.00 -9.55
C GLY A 24 25.99 -12.27 -8.06
N ARG A 25 26.89 -13.00 -7.39
CA ARG A 25 26.87 -13.12 -5.92
C ARG A 25 27.04 -11.77 -5.23
N LEU A 26 27.98 -10.94 -5.69
CA LEU A 26 28.24 -9.62 -5.10
C LEU A 26 27.09 -8.64 -5.40
N VAL A 27 26.59 -8.66 -6.64
CA VAL A 27 25.44 -7.84 -7.06
C VAL A 27 24.16 -8.25 -6.32
N GLY A 28 23.90 -9.55 -6.19
CA GLY A 28 22.75 -10.08 -5.47
C GLY A 28 22.78 -9.73 -3.98
N THR A 29 23.94 -9.83 -3.32
CA THR A 29 24.09 -9.41 -1.91
C THR A 29 23.80 -7.92 -1.72
N LEU A 30 24.34 -7.05 -2.58
CA LEU A 30 24.07 -5.62 -2.51
C LEU A 30 22.60 -5.28 -2.80
N PHE A 31 21.98 -5.98 -3.75
CA PHE A 31 20.57 -5.81 -4.08
C PHE A 31 19.66 -6.12 -2.87
N PHE A 32 19.82 -7.29 -2.25
CA PHE A 32 19.00 -7.67 -1.09
C PHE A 32 19.29 -6.78 0.13
N LEU A 33 20.52 -6.29 0.30
CA LEU A 33 20.86 -5.31 1.33
C LEU A 33 20.07 -4.01 1.15
N PHE A 34 20.08 -3.42 -0.05
CA PHE A 34 19.32 -2.20 -0.33
C PHE A 34 17.80 -2.42 -0.29
N MET A 35 17.34 -3.57 -0.78
CA MET A 35 15.93 -3.97 -0.67
C MET A 35 15.48 -4.05 0.79
N SER A 36 16.32 -4.58 1.68
CA SER A 36 16.04 -4.63 3.13
C SER A 36 15.94 -3.23 3.74
N PHE A 37 16.88 -2.33 3.45
CA PHE A 37 16.79 -0.94 3.91
C PHE A 37 15.55 -0.21 3.39
N ALA A 38 15.18 -0.43 2.12
CA ALA A 38 13.97 0.12 1.54
C ALA A 38 12.70 -0.44 2.19
N ALA A 39 12.67 -1.74 2.50
CA ALA A 39 11.54 -2.37 3.18
C ALA A 39 11.41 -1.90 4.65
N VAL A 40 12.52 -1.73 5.36
CA VAL A 40 12.51 -1.24 6.75
C VAL A 40 12.01 0.21 6.80
N SER A 41 12.43 1.07 5.87
CA SER A 41 11.99 2.47 5.86
C SER A 41 10.49 2.62 5.59
N THR A 42 9.91 1.83 4.69
CA THR A 42 8.46 1.85 4.42
C THR A 42 7.66 1.33 5.61
N VAL A 43 8.09 0.24 6.25
CA VAL A 43 7.44 -0.29 7.45
C VAL A 43 7.47 0.72 8.60
N ILE A 44 8.60 1.40 8.82
CA ILE A 44 8.70 2.45 9.86
C ILE A 44 7.70 3.58 9.59
N ALA A 45 7.59 4.05 8.34
CA ALA A 45 6.67 5.13 7.98
C ALA A 45 5.19 4.75 8.22
N VAL A 46 4.80 3.54 7.82
CA VAL A 46 3.44 3.03 8.05
C VAL A 46 3.17 2.84 9.55
N PHE A 47 4.14 2.27 10.28
CA PHE A 47 4.03 2.04 11.72
C PHE A 47 3.84 3.36 12.49
N GLN A 48 4.63 4.38 12.13
CA GLN A 48 4.51 5.70 12.73
C GLN A 48 3.15 6.34 12.47
N ASN A 49 2.61 6.20 11.24
CA ASN A 49 1.29 6.72 10.90
C ASN A 49 0.19 6.11 11.79
N ILE A 50 0.20 4.78 11.96
CA ILE A 50 -0.76 4.06 12.80
C ILE A 50 -0.61 4.47 14.26
N VAL A 51 0.63 4.60 14.76
CA VAL A 51 0.89 5.05 16.14
C VAL A 51 0.36 6.46 16.35
N SER A 52 0.64 7.41 15.45
CA SER A 52 0.15 8.78 15.55
C SER A 52 -1.38 8.85 15.58
N PHE A 53 -2.04 8.11 14.69
CA PHE A 53 -3.50 8.02 14.67
C PHE A 53 -4.06 7.44 15.98
N ALA A 54 -3.44 6.37 16.49
CA ALA A 54 -3.84 5.75 17.75
C ALA A 54 -3.63 6.71 18.94
N THR A 55 -2.51 7.45 19.00
CA THR A 55 -2.25 8.41 20.08
C THR A 55 -3.21 9.59 20.03
N ASP A 56 -3.54 10.09 18.83
CA ASP A 56 -4.40 11.26 18.67
C ASP A 56 -5.86 10.93 19.03
N LEU A 57 -6.33 9.72 18.70
CA LEU A 57 -7.70 9.29 19.03
C LEU A 57 -7.88 8.84 20.48
N THR A 58 -6.90 8.13 21.03
CA THR A 58 -7.02 7.50 22.36
C THR A 58 -6.36 8.30 23.48
N GLY A 59 -5.59 9.34 23.14
CA GLY A 59 -4.78 10.12 24.09
C GLY A 59 -3.70 9.30 24.82
N CYS A 60 -3.43 8.08 24.39
CA CYS A 60 -2.47 7.18 25.05
C CYS A 60 -1.03 7.66 24.85
N THR A 61 -0.15 7.27 25.78
CA THR A 61 1.29 7.51 25.64
C THR A 61 1.86 6.69 24.49
N ILE A 62 2.80 7.29 23.73
CA ILE A 62 3.46 6.68 22.56
C ILE A 62 3.96 5.26 22.86
N LYS A 63 4.55 5.04 24.03
CA LYS A 63 5.07 3.71 24.44
C LYS A 63 3.99 2.62 24.47
N LYS A 64 2.78 2.95 24.94
CA LYS A 64 1.66 2.00 24.98
C LYS A 64 1.12 1.74 23.57
N ALA A 65 0.98 2.79 22.76
CA ALA A 65 0.54 2.68 21.38
C ALA A 65 1.49 1.81 20.53
N VAL A 66 2.81 2.00 20.69
CA VAL A 66 3.84 1.19 20.01
C VAL A 66 3.76 -0.27 20.41
N MET A 67 3.66 -0.57 21.71
CA MET A 67 3.61 -1.96 22.19
C MET A 67 2.33 -2.69 21.73
N CYS A 68 1.19 -2.00 21.75
CA CYS A 68 -0.07 -2.54 21.23
C CYS A 68 0.01 -2.79 19.72
N ASN A 69 0.49 -1.81 18.94
CA ASN A 69 0.65 -1.94 17.50
C ASN A 69 1.65 -3.05 17.11
N ALA A 70 2.75 -3.19 17.84
CA ALA A 70 3.71 -4.27 17.60
C ALA A 70 3.08 -5.66 17.81
N ALA A 71 2.30 -5.83 18.88
CA ALA A 71 1.55 -7.06 19.13
C ALA A 71 0.50 -7.32 18.03
N ALA A 72 -0.23 -6.28 17.62
CA ALA A 72 -1.23 -6.37 16.56
C ALA A 72 -0.62 -6.77 15.20
N ILE A 73 0.52 -6.21 14.82
CA ILE A 73 1.22 -6.56 13.57
C ILE A 73 1.70 -8.01 13.58
N ILE A 74 2.27 -8.47 14.70
CA ILE A 74 2.67 -9.88 14.82
C ILE A 74 1.43 -10.76 14.64
N LEU A 75 0.33 -10.45 15.33
CA LEU A 75 -0.89 -11.25 15.24
C LEU A 75 -1.50 -11.23 13.83
N LEU A 76 -1.55 -10.07 13.17
CA LEU A 76 -2.13 -9.89 11.84
C LEU A 76 -1.25 -10.45 10.72
N SER A 77 0.07 -10.56 10.93
CA SER A 77 0.97 -11.21 9.96
C SER A 77 0.98 -12.73 10.04
N LEU A 78 0.54 -13.32 11.16
CA LEU A 78 0.44 -14.78 11.31
C LEU A 78 -0.48 -15.45 10.26
N PRO A 79 -1.71 -14.96 9.99
CA PRO A 79 -2.56 -15.49 8.92
C PRO A 79 -1.87 -15.53 7.55
N CYS A 80 -1.13 -14.47 7.21
CA CYS A 80 -0.41 -14.37 5.94
C CYS A 80 0.72 -15.43 5.86
N VAL A 81 1.51 -15.59 6.93
CA VAL A 81 2.58 -16.61 7.01
C VAL A 81 2.01 -18.03 7.01
N LEU A 82 0.93 -18.26 7.74
CA LEU A 82 0.24 -19.55 7.78
C LEU A 82 -0.40 -19.89 6.43
N GLY A 83 -0.91 -18.89 5.71
CA GLY A 83 -1.43 -19.04 4.34
C GLY A 83 -0.39 -19.60 3.37
N PHE A 84 0.89 -19.26 3.53
CA PHE A 84 1.97 -19.81 2.70
C PHE A 84 2.40 -21.24 3.08
N ASN A 85 1.96 -21.78 4.22
CA ASN A 85 2.42 -23.07 4.76
C ASN A 85 1.24 -23.99 5.11
N LEU A 86 0.67 -23.86 6.31
CA LEU A 86 -0.36 -24.76 6.85
C LEU A 86 -1.76 -24.55 6.26
N TRP A 87 -2.09 -23.31 5.88
CA TRP A 87 -3.36 -22.90 5.28
C TRP A 87 -3.28 -22.78 3.75
N SER A 88 -2.31 -23.42 3.12
CA SER A 88 -2.18 -23.46 1.65
C SER A 88 -3.38 -24.09 0.92
N GLY A 89 -4.27 -24.79 1.64
CA GLY A 89 -5.56 -25.29 1.13
C GLY A 89 -6.72 -24.30 1.29
N PHE A 90 -6.54 -23.18 1.99
CA PHE A 90 -7.56 -22.13 2.10
C PHE A 90 -7.44 -21.22 0.88
N MET A 91 -8.23 -21.53 -0.15
CA MET A 91 -8.24 -20.88 -1.47
C MET A 91 -9.50 -20.02 -1.64
N PRO A 92 -9.53 -18.79 -1.10
CA PRO A 92 -10.74 -17.95 -1.10
C PRO A 92 -11.18 -17.46 -2.49
N PHE A 93 -10.31 -17.51 -3.51
CA PHE A 93 -10.60 -17.02 -4.87
C PHE A 93 -10.35 -18.07 -5.98
N GLY A 94 -10.25 -19.36 -5.63
CA GLY A 94 -10.00 -20.46 -6.59
C GLY A 94 -8.58 -21.03 -6.55
N GLU A 95 -8.29 -21.99 -7.43
CA GLU A 95 -7.02 -22.73 -7.44
C GLU A 95 -5.80 -21.81 -7.49
N GLY A 96 -4.97 -21.86 -6.43
CA GLY A 96 -3.72 -21.10 -6.31
C GLY A 96 -3.81 -19.80 -5.50
N SER A 97 -5.01 -19.38 -5.09
CA SER A 97 -5.18 -18.20 -4.22
C SER A 97 -4.81 -18.50 -2.76
N ASN A 98 -4.05 -17.62 -2.12
CA ASN A 98 -3.67 -17.72 -0.71
C ASN A 98 -4.33 -16.60 0.13
N VAL A 99 -4.13 -16.65 1.44
CA VAL A 99 -4.58 -15.61 2.39
C VAL A 99 -4.05 -14.22 2.00
N LEU A 100 -2.81 -14.13 1.49
CA LEU A 100 -2.26 -12.85 1.01
C LEU A 100 -3.09 -12.24 -0.12
N ASP A 101 -3.60 -13.04 -1.06
CA ASP A 101 -4.39 -12.52 -2.19
C ASP A 101 -5.75 -11.98 -1.70
N LEU A 102 -6.28 -12.54 -0.61
CA LEU A 102 -7.47 -12.01 0.07
C LEU A 102 -7.18 -10.67 0.74
N GLU A 103 -6.08 -10.57 1.50
CA GLU A 103 -5.64 -9.33 2.12
C GLU A 103 -5.40 -8.23 1.07
N ASP A 104 -4.72 -8.57 -0.03
CA ASP A 104 -4.46 -7.63 -1.14
C ASP A 104 -5.76 -7.18 -1.82
N PHE A 105 -6.77 -8.04 -1.93
CA PHE A 105 -8.05 -7.61 -2.50
C PHE A 105 -8.85 -6.71 -1.57
N ILE A 106 -8.88 -7.01 -0.27
CA ILE A 106 -9.58 -6.18 0.71
C ILE A 106 -8.90 -4.80 0.79
N ILE A 107 -7.57 -4.76 0.82
CA ILE A 107 -6.82 -3.52 1.05
C ILE A 107 -6.53 -2.83 -0.28
N SER A 108 -5.75 -3.46 -1.16
CA SER A 108 -5.20 -2.85 -2.36
C SER A 108 -6.24 -2.63 -3.46
N ASN A 109 -7.19 -3.55 -3.65
CA ASN A 109 -8.22 -3.40 -4.69
C ASN A 109 -9.48 -2.66 -4.19
N ASN A 110 -9.77 -2.70 -2.89
CA ASN A 110 -11.02 -2.14 -2.37
C ASN A 110 -10.77 -0.92 -1.47
N LEU A 111 -10.07 -1.06 -0.36
CA LEU A 111 -9.93 0.00 0.64
C LEU A 111 -9.10 1.20 0.14
N LEU A 112 -8.00 0.96 -0.59
CA LEU A 112 -7.17 2.04 -1.14
C LEU A 112 -7.91 2.86 -2.23
N PRO A 113 -8.54 2.25 -3.26
CA PRO A 113 -9.26 3.02 -4.26
C PRO A 113 -10.48 3.72 -3.66
N LEU A 114 -11.29 3.03 -2.84
CA LEU A 114 -12.46 3.64 -2.20
C LEU A 114 -12.05 4.76 -1.25
N GLY A 115 -11.00 4.56 -0.45
CA GLY A 115 -10.43 5.59 0.41
C GLY A 115 -10.00 6.81 -0.40
N SER A 116 -9.29 6.60 -1.52
CA SER A 116 -8.89 7.69 -2.40
C SER A 116 -10.07 8.41 -3.05
N LEU A 117 -11.15 7.71 -3.42
CA LEU A 117 -12.39 8.35 -3.90
C LEU A 117 -13.07 9.19 -2.82
N ILE A 118 -13.11 8.71 -1.59
CA ILE A 118 -13.66 9.47 -0.45
C ILE A 118 -12.82 10.72 -0.20
N TYR A 119 -11.48 10.59 -0.19
CA TYR A 119 -10.57 11.74 -0.06
C TYR A 119 -10.74 12.74 -1.20
N LEU A 120 -10.82 12.26 -2.45
CA LEU A 120 -11.07 13.11 -3.62
C LEU A 120 -12.41 13.82 -3.49
N ALA A 121 -13.49 13.10 -3.21
CA ALA A 121 -14.82 13.65 -3.03
C ALA A 121 -14.86 14.68 -1.89
N PHE A 122 -14.15 14.43 -0.78
CA PHE A 122 -14.05 15.36 0.35
C PHE A 122 -13.29 16.65 -0.01
N CYS A 123 -12.23 16.55 -0.82
CA CYS A 123 -11.48 17.70 -1.31
C CYS A 123 -12.21 18.49 -2.41
N THR A 124 -12.99 17.83 -3.27
CA THR A 124 -13.65 18.46 -4.43
C THR A 124 -15.05 18.96 -4.14
N THR A 125 -15.78 18.30 -3.23
CA THR A 125 -17.20 18.58 -2.97
C THR A 125 -17.36 19.67 -1.92
N ARG A 126 -18.37 20.54 -2.12
CA ARG A 126 -18.70 21.69 -1.25
C ARG A 126 -19.15 21.29 0.18
N TYR A 127 -19.52 20.03 0.39
CA TYR A 127 -19.92 19.48 1.70
C TYR A 127 -18.75 18.99 2.56
N GLY A 128 -17.56 18.84 1.99
CA GLY A 128 -16.35 18.46 2.72
C GLY A 128 -15.50 19.68 3.07
N TRP A 129 -14.28 19.71 2.54
CA TRP A 129 -13.36 20.83 2.71
C TRP A 129 -13.64 21.96 1.70
N GLY A 130 -14.08 21.60 0.49
CA GLY A 130 -14.25 22.51 -0.63
C GLY A 130 -12.92 22.91 -1.29
N PHE A 131 -12.87 22.84 -2.62
CA PHE A 131 -11.64 23.03 -3.39
C PHE A 131 -10.92 24.36 -3.12
N GLU A 132 -11.66 25.42 -2.77
CA GLU A 132 -11.06 26.73 -2.46
C GLU A 132 -10.36 26.77 -1.11
N ASN A 133 -10.90 26.12 -0.08
CA ASN A 133 -10.25 26.01 1.22
C ASN A 133 -9.06 25.04 1.14
N PHE A 134 -9.17 23.94 0.38
CA PHE A 134 -8.04 23.05 0.10
C PHE A 134 -6.90 23.78 -0.60
N MET A 135 -7.21 24.60 -1.60
CA MET A 135 -6.22 25.41 -2.30
C MET A 135 -5.66 26.55 -1.44
N LYS A 136 -6.40 27.01 -0.42
CA LYS A 136 -5.92 28.00 0.54
C LYS A 136 -4.89 27.37 1.50
N GLU A 137 -5.20 26.19 2.04
CA GLU A 137 -4.30 25.41 2.91
C GLU A 137 -3.06 24.93 2.14
N ALA A 138 -3.24 24.38 0.93
CA ALA A 138 -2.15 23.89 0.09
C ALA A 138 -1.23 25.03 -0.40
N ASN A 139 -1.71 26.26 -0.40
CA ASN A 139 -0.93 27.47 -0.68
C ASN A 139 -0.48 28.21 0.59
N GLU A 140 -0.71 27.65 1.77
CA GLU A 140 -0.27 28.23 3.03
C GLU A 140 1.23 27.95 3.21
N GLY A 141 2.04 28.83 2.61
CA GLY A 141 3.50 28.72 2.60
C GLY A 141 4.16 29.74 1.66
N LYS A 142 5.50 29.81 1.66
CA LYS A 142 6.28 30.58 0.68
C LYS A 142 6.78 29.63 -0.41
N GLY A 143 6.06 29.53 -1.51
CA GLY A 143 6.39 28.63 -2.63
C GLY A 143 5.51 28.84 -3.87
N ILE A 144 5.72 28.00 -4.90
CA ILE A 144 4.96 28.03 -6.15
C ILE A 144 3.49 27.72 -5.83
N ARG A 145 2.59 28.63 -6.23
CA ARG A 145 1.16 28.47 -5.98
C ARG A 145 0.58 27.33 -6.81
N PHE A 146 -0.33 26.57 -6.22
CA PHE A 146 -1.03 25.47 -6.87
C PHE A 146 -1.82 26.00 -8.09
N PRO A 147 -1.54 25.49 -9.32
CA PRO A 147 -2.19 26.00 -10.51
C PRO A 147 -3.68 25.63 -10.52
N ARG A 148 -4.55 26.62 -10.71
CA ARG A 148 -6.03 26.46 -10.71
C ARG A 148 -6.54 25.47 -11.76
N TRP A 149 -5.77 25.18 -12.81
CA TRP A 149 -6.12 24.20 -13.85
C TRP A 149 -6.15 22.75 -13.31
N VAL A 150 -5.42 22.47 -12.22
CA VAL A 150 -5.40 21.16 -11.55
C VAL A 150 -6.78 20.81 -10.96
N ARG A 151 -7.66 21.79 -10.78
CA ARG A 151 -9.06 21.56 -10.37
C ARG A 151 -9.78 20.59 -11.30
N GLY A 152 -9.65 20.77 -12.62
CA GLY A 152 -10.29 19.90 -13.60
C GLY A 152 -9.72 18.48 -13.56
N TYR A 153 -8.41 18.36 -13.40
CA TYR A 153 -7.73 17.07 -13.26
C TYR A 153 -8.16 16.32 -11.99
N VAL A 154 -8.18 16.99 -10.85
CA VAL A 154 -8.51 16.38 -9.55
C VAL A 154 -10.00 16.05 -9.43
N THR A 155 -10.86 16.87 -10.04
CA THR A 155 -12.32 16.69 -9.94
C THR A 155 -12.87 15.67 -10.95
N PHE A 156 -12.22 15.51 -12.10
CA PHE A 156 -12.75 14.67 -13.18
C PHE A 156 -11.78 13.54 -13.59
N VAL A 157 -10.50 13.84 -13.78
CA VAL A 157 -9.53 12.85 -14.30
C VAL A 157 -9.13 11.83 -13.23
N LEU A 158 -8.76 12.29 -12.03
CA LEU A 158 -8.39 11.40 -10.93
C LEU A 158 -9.49 10.39 -10.53
N PRO A 159 -10.75 10.79 -10.29
CA PRO A 159 -11.78 9.82 -9.92
C PRO A 159 -12.08 8.83 -11.04
N VAL A 160 -11.99 9.23 -12.31
CA VAL A 160 -12.14 8.31 -13.45
C VAL A 160 -11.00 7.29 -13.51
N ILE A 161 -9.75 7.72 -13.28
CA ILE A 161 -8.59 6.80 -13.21
C ILE A 161 -8.75 5.83 -12.04
N VAL A 162 -9.16 6.31 -10.87
CA VAL A 162 -9.36 5.46 -9.68
C VAL A 162 -10.49 4.47 -9.89
N LEU A 163 -11.61 4.89 -10.50
CA LEU A 163 -12.69 3.97 -10.90
C LEU A 163 -12.22 2.93 -11.92
N PHE A 164 -11.39 3.33 -12.89
CA PHE A 164 -10.81 2.40 -13.84
C PHE A 164 -9.90 1.38 -13.15
N ILE A 165 -9.03 1.81 -12.23
CA ILE A 165 -8.18 0.91 -11.42
C ILE A 165 -9.04 -0.03 -10.57
N PHE A 166 -10.11 0.47 -9.96
CA PHE A 166 -11.05 -0.34 -9.19
C PHE A 166 -11.69 -1.43 -10.06
N ILE A 167 -12.20 -1.07 -11.25
CA ILE A 167 -12.79 -2.03 -12.19
C ILE A 167 -11.75 -3.04 -12.69
N GLN A 168 -10.54 -2.58 -13.05
CA GLN A 168 -9.44 -3.46 -13.47
C GLN A 168 -9.02 -4.42 -12.35
N GLY A 169 -8.98 -3.96 -11.10
CA GLY A 169 -8.67 -4.80 -9.94
C GLY A 169 -9.69 -5.91 -9.71
N TYR A 170 -10.96 -5.69 -10.08
CA TYR A 170 -11.99 -6.73 -10.05
C TYR A 170 -11.88 -7.68 -11.27
N ILE A 171 -11.66 -7.16 -12.47
CA ILE A 171 -11.52 -7.97 -13.70
C ILE A 171 -10.25 -8.84 -13.66
N ALA A 172 -9.15 -8.35 -13.10
CA ALA A 172 -7.93 -9.14 -12.97
C ALA A 172 -8.07 -10.31 -11.99
N LYS A 173 -9.11 -10.30 -11.15
CA LYS A 173 -9.30 -11.28 -10.08
C LYS A 173 -10.43 -12.29 -10.35
N PHE A 174 -11.33 -12.00 -11.29
CA PHE A 174 -12.46 -12.85 -11.69
C PHE A 174 -12.46 -13.07 -13.20
#